data_AF-A0A962VH49-F1
#
_entry.id   AF-A0A962VH49-F1
#
_cell.length_a   1.000
_cell.length_b   1.000
_cell.length_c   1.000
_cell.angle_alpha   90.00
_cell.angle_beta   90.00
_cell.angle_gamma   90.00
#
_symmetry.space_group_name_H-M   'P 1'
#
loop_
_entity.id
_entity.type
_entity.pdbx_description
1 polymer ?
#
loop_
_entity_poly.entity_id
_entity_poly.type
_entity_poly.pdbx_seq_one_letter_code
_entity_poly.pdbx_strand_id
1 'polypeptide(L)'
;MELTGLLSYLIFFLTLAGIYALLSLGLNVQWGYTGMLNIGIAAFFAVGAYTSAILCSPANAIPGGFGLPIVVGMLTAMLSAGVLALLIGLITLNLRSDYLAIASIGIAEIVRLFLKNEDWLTNGVRGMAGIPKPLTGAGQALDDIAYL
;
A
#
# COMPACT_ATOMS: atom_id res chain seq x y z
N MET A 1 16.40 0.05 -27.81
CA MET A 1 14.95 0.23 -27.53
C MET A 1 14.32 -1.07 -27.02
N GLU A 2 14.58 -2.22 -27.65
CA GLU A 2 14.13 -3.56 -27.18
C GLU A 2 14.58 -3.91 -25.74
N LEU A 3 15.87 -3.75 -25.42
CA LEU A 3 16.42 -4.15 -24.12
C LEU A 3 15.89 -3.31 -22.95
N THR A 4 15.69 -2.00 -23.16
CA THR A 4 15.12 -1.09 -22.15
C THR A 4 13.66 -1.41 -21.85
N GLY A 5 12.89 -1.84 -22.87
CA GLY A 5 11.52 -2.32 -22.72
C GLY A 5 11.47 -3.62 -21.92
N LEU A 6 12.32 -4.60 -22.26
CA LEU A 6 12.44 -5.86 -21.53
C LEU A 6 12.82 -5.63 -20.05
N LEU A 7 13.78 -4.73 -19.79
CA LEU A 7 14.21 -4.38 -18.44
C LEU A 7 13.07 -3.75 -17.63
N SER A 8 12.32 -2.81 -18.23
CA SER A 8 11.18 -2.15 -17.57
C SER A 8 10.06 -3.13 -17.23
N TYR A 9 9.80 -4.08 -18.15
CA TYR A 9 8.86 -5.18 -17.92
C TYR A 9 9.31 -6.05 -16.74
N LEU A 10 10.58 -6.46 -16.72
CA LEU A 10 11.13 -7.30 -15.65
C LEU A 10 11.04 -6.60 -14.28
N ILE A 11 11.38 -5.30 -14.21
CA ILE A 11 11.25 -4.49 -12.98
C ILE A 11 9.79 -4.46 -12.50
N PHE A 12 8.83 -4.29 -13.41
CA PHE A 12 7.40 -4.32 -13.05
C PHE A 12 6.99 -5.67 -12.45
N PHE A 13 7.37 -6.78 -13.08
CA PHE A 13 7.08 -8.12 -12.57
C PHE A 13 7.74 -8.39 -11.23
N LEU A 14 9.01 -8.01 -11.06
CA LEU A 14 9.72 -8.15 -9.79
C LEU A 14 9.08 -7.31 -8.68
N THR A 15 8.65 -6.09 -8.99
CA THR A 15 7.97 -5.22 -8.02
C THR A 15 6.66 -5.85 -7.57
N LEU A 16 5.84 -6.33 -8.51
CA LEU A 16 4.58 -7.00 -8.20
C LEU A 16 4.80 -8.28 -7.40
N ALA A 17 5.76 -9.11 -7.82
CA ALA A 17 6.14 -10.32 -7.11
C ALA A 17 6.64 -10.03 -5.70
N GLY A 18 7.45 -8.97 -5.51
CA GLY A 18 7.93 -8.53 -4.22
C GLY A 18 6.79 -8.11 -3.28
N ILE A 19 5.80 -7.37 -3.78
CA ILE A 19 4.60 -7.00 -3.01
C ILE A 19 3.84 -8.25 -2.55
N TYR A 20 3.55 -9.19 -3.47
CA TYR A 20 2.85 -10.43 -3.10
C TYR A 20 3.67 -11.35 -2.20
N ALA A 21 5.00 -11.36 -2.33
CA ALA A 21 5.89 -12.10 -1.45
C ALA A 21 5.82 -11.55 -0.01
N LEU A 22 5.81 -10.22 0.17
CA LEU A 22 5.63 -9.59 1.49
C LEU A 22 4.25 -9.88 2.08
N LEU A 23 3.18 -9.83 1.27
CA LEU A 23 1.83 -10.18 1.72
C LEU A 23 1.73 -11.65 2.14
N SER A 24 2.33 -12.55 1.36
CA SER A 24 2.40 -13.99 1.65
C SER A 24 3.19 -14.26 2.94
N LEU A 25 4.32 -13.58 3.14
CA LEU A 25 5.10 -13.66 4.36
C LEU A 25 4.29 -13.17 5.57
N GLY A 26 3.58 -12.04 5.44
CA GLY A 26 2.70 -11.54 6.49
C GLY A 26 1.57 -12.52 6.85
N LEU A 27 1.00 -13.21 5.86
CA LEU A 27 0.01 -14.27 6.09
C LEU A 27 0.64 -15.51 6.73
N ASN A 28 1.85 -15.90 6.30
CA ASN A 28 2.58 -17.02 6.87
C ASN A 28 2.92 -16.78 8.35
N VAL A 29 3.26 -15.53 8.71
CA VAL A 29 3.53 -15.18 10.11
C VAL A 29 2.30 -15.41 10.99
N GLN A 30 1.12 -15.03 10.50
CA GLN A 30 -0.13 -15.13 11.25
C GLN A 30 -0.68 -16.56 11.24
N TRP A 31 -0.92 -17.11 10.06
CA TRP A 31 -1.53 -18.44 9.96
C TRP A 31 -0.52 -19.55 10.26
N GLY A 32 0.71 -19.45 9.75
CA GLY A 32 1.73 -20.48 9.89
C GLY A 32 2.23 -20.68 11.32
N TYR A 33 2.50 -19.58 12.05
CA TYR A 33 3.00 -19.70 13.43
C TYR A 33 1.91 -19.63 14.49
N THR A 34 0.85 -18.84 14.31
CA THR A 34 -0.19 -18.68 15.36
C THR A 34 -1.43 -19.51 15.11
N GLY A 35 -1.57 -20.14 13.94
CA GLY A 35 -2.75 -20.94 13.57
C GLY A 35 -4.02 -20.11 13.36
N MET A 36 -3.94 -18.78 13.38
CA MET A 36 -5.09 -17.89 13.21
C MET A 36 -5.16 -17.40 11.77
N LEU A 37 -6.27 -17.70 11.10
CA LEU A 37 -6.48 -17.30 9.72
C LEU A 37 -6.94 -15.84 9.64
N ASN A 38 -6.11 -14.96 9.08
CA ASN A 38 -6.46 -13.57 8.80
C ASN A 38 -6.53 -13.33 7.28
N ILE A 39 -7.75 -13.17 6.76
CA ILE A 39 -8.00 -12.90 5.33
C ILE A 39 -8.03 -11.39 5.07
N GLY A 40 -8.11 -10.57 6.13
CA GLY A 40 -8.19 -9.12 6.08
C GLY A 40 -6.90 -8.40 5.71
N ILE A 41 -5.84 -9.11 5.30
CA ILE A 41 -4.52 -8.54 4.99
C ILE A 41 -4.61 -7.46 3.89
N ALA A 42 -5.52 -7.63 2.94
CA ALA A 42 -5.78 -6.66 1.88
C ALA A 42 -6.21 -5.29 2.42
N ALA A 43 -6.88 -5.23 3.58
CA ALA A 43 -7.30 -3.98 4.21
C ALA A 43 -6.09 -3.13 4.65
N PHE A 44 -5.13 -3.75 5.33
CA PHE A 44 -3.91 -3.09 5.79
C PHE A 44 -3.04 -2.64 4.63
N PHE A 45 -2.92 -3.51 3.61
CA PHE A 45 -2.24 -3.17 2.38
C PHE A 45 -2.87 -1.97 1.68
N ALA A 46 -4.20 -1.95 1.55
CA ALA A 46 -4.92 -0.85 0.92
C ALA A 46 -4.71 0.47 1.69
N VAL A 47 -4.87 0.48 3.02
CA VAL A 47 -4.69 1.69 3.82
C VAL A 47 -3.27 2.24 3.72
N GLY A 48 -2.25 1.38 3.80
CA GLY A 48 -0.86 1.81 3.59
C GLY A 48 -0.61 2.39 2.20
N ALA A 49 -1.08 1.69 1.16
CA ALA A 49 -0.92 2.12 -0.24
C ALA A 49 -1.61 3.48 -0.51
N TYR A 50 -2.86 3.64 -0.08
CA TYR A 50 -3.60 4.89 -0.23
C TYR A 50 -3.02 6.02 0.61
N THR A 51 -2.56 5.76 1.84
CA THR A 51 -1.90 6.78 2.67
C THR A 51 -0.66 7.33 1.96
N SER A 52 0.23 6.44 1.49
CA SER A 52 1.42 6.87 0.76
C SER A 52 1.07 7.55 -0.56
N ALA A 53 0.03 7.10 -1.27
CA ALA A 53 -0.40 7.69 -2.53
C ALA A 53 -0.90 9.13 -2.35
N ILE A 54 -1.74 9.39 -1.34
CA ILE A 54 -2.28 10.73 -1.04
C ILE A 54 -1.15 11.69 -0.67
N LEU A 55 -0.25 11.28 0.21
CA LEU A 55 0.81 12.17 0.70
C LEU A 55 1.85 12.50 -0.37
N CYS A 56 2.22 11.53 -1.20
CA CYS A 56 3.23 11.71 -2.25
C CYS A 56 2.66 12.32 -3.54
N SER A 57 1.33 12.31 -3.74
CA SER A 57 0.75 12.84 -4.97
C SER A 57 0.87 14.37 -5.04
N PRO A 58 1.19 14.93 -6.22
CA PRO A 58 1.20 16.38 -6.42
C PRO A 58 -0.17 16.99 -6.11
N ALA A 59 -0.19 18.15 -5.45
CA ALA A 59 -1.40 18.87 -5.08
C ALA A 59 -2.34 19.19 -6.26
N ASN A 60 -1.80 19.27 -7.47
CA ASN A 60 -2.55 19.56 -8.69
C ASN A 60 -3.19 18.33 -9.33
N ALA A 61 -2.78 17.12 -8.94
CA ALA A 61 -3.23 15.87 -9.56
C ALA A 61 -4.38 15.19 -8.80
N ILE A 62 -4.45 15.39 -7.46
CA ILE A 62 -5.44 14.73 -6.59
C ILE A 62 -5.88 15.72 -5.49
N PRO A 63 -7.18 15.82 -5.16
CA PRO A 63 -7.63 16.57 -3.99
C PRO A 63 -6.99 15.99 -2.73
N GLY A 64 -6.18 16.79 -2.02
CA GLY A 64 -5.44 16.35 -0.83
C GLY A 64 -4.03 15.82 -1.10
N GLY A 65 -3.50 15.95 -2.32
CA GLY A 65 -2.09 15.71 -2.61
C GLY A 65 -1.18 16.69 -1.88
N PHE A 66 -0.31 16.20 -0.99
CA PHE A 66 0.59 17.08 -0.22
C PHE A 66 1.97 17.25 -0.86
N GLY A 67 2.28 16.50 -1.94
CA GLY A 67 3.57 16.55 -2.61
C GLY A 67 4.77 16.27 -1.70
N LEU A 68 4.55 15.52 -0.61
CA LEU A 68 5.58 15.25 0.39
C LEU A 68 6.65 14.28 -0.13
N PRO A 69 7.87 14.30 0.43
CA PRO A 69 8.90 13.34 0.10
C PRO A 69 8.43 11.90 0.34
N ILE A 70 8.86 10.99 -0.54
CA ILE A 70 8.41 9.59 -0.51
C ILE A 70 8.76 8.88 0.79
N VAL A 71 9.87 9.24 1.43
CA VAL A 71 10.26 8.71 2.75
C VAL A 71 9.18 9.03 3.81
N VAL A 72 8.63 10.24 3.78
CA VAL A 72 7.53 10.63 4.69
C VAL A 72 6.27 9.84 4.36
N GLY A 73 5.94 9.67 3.08
CA GLY A 73 4.83 8.83 2.63
C GLY A 73 4.96 7.36 3.10
N MET A 74 6.16 6.79 3.06
CA MET A 74 6.42 5.43 3.54
C MET A 74 6.28 5.31 5.05
N LEU A 75 6.86 6.24 5.82
CA LEU A 75 6.78 6.21 7.29
C LEU A 75 5.33 6.35 7.78
N THR A 76 4.60 7.30 7.19
CA THR A 76 3.18 7.53 7.51
C THR A 76 2.30 6.35 7.09
N ALA A 77 2.58 5.70 5.95
CA ALA A 77 1.88 4.48 5.54
C ALA A 77 2.10 3.32 6.51
N MET A 78 3.33 3.14 7.01
CA MET A 78 3.62 2.13 8.05
C MET A 78 2.88 2.45 9.34
N LEU A 79 2.87 3.72 9.77
CA LEU A 79 2.16 4.16 10.96
C LEU A 79 0.64 3.98 10.82
N SER A 80 0.04 4.37 9.69
CA SER A 80 -1.40 4.26 9.49
C SER A 80 -1.87 2.81 9.42
N ALA A 81 -1.13 1.95 8.70
CA ALA A 81 -1.40 0.50 8.68
C ALA A 81 -1.22 -0.13 10.06
N GLY A 82 -0.19 0.28 10.82
CA GLY A 82 0.05 -0.18 12.19
C GLY A 82 -1.04 0.24 13.16
N VAL A 83 -1.50 1.49 13.12
CA VAL A 83 -2.61 1.98 13.94
C VAL A 83 -3.89 1.21 13.61
N LEU A 84 -4.18 1.00 12.33
CA LEU A 84 -5.34 0.21 11.93
C LEU A 84 -5.24 -1.25 12.43
N ALA A 85 -4.06 -1.85 12.34
CA ALA A 85 -3.79 -3.20 12.85
C ALA A 85 -3.97 -3.29 14.37
N LEU A 86 -3.54 -2.28 15.13
CA LEU A 86 -3.75 -2.22 16.57
C LEU A 86 -5.24 -2.08 16.92
N LEU A 87 -5.97 -1.22 16.23
CA LEU A 87 -7.41 -1.03 16.46
C LEU A 87 -8.18 -2.32 16.16
N ILE A 88 -7.91 -2.95 15.02
CA ILE A 88 -8.54 -4.23 14.63
C ILE A 88 -8.12 -5.35 15.57
N GLY A 89 -6.83 -5.42 15.92
CA GLY A 89 -6.32 -6.38 16.89
C GLY A 89 -7.07 -6.27 18.21
N LEU A 90 -7.22 -5.06 18.75
CA LEU A 90 -7.88 -4.81 20.02
C LEU A 90 -9.34 -5.28 20.02
N ILE A 91 -10.10 -5.01 18.96
CA ILE A 91 -11.50 -5.47 18.86
C ILE A 91 -11.60 -6.98 18.60
N THR A 92 -10.57 -7.60 18.00
CA THR A 92 -10.61 -9.02 17.63
C THR A 92 -10.00 -9.99 18.65
N LEU A 93 -9.30 -9.48 19.68
CA LEU A 93 -8.60 -10.27 20.70
C LEU A 93 -9.48 -11.33 21.42
N ASN A 94 -10.78 -11.10 21.53
CA ASN A 94 -11.71 -12.00 22.22
C ASN A 94 -12.41 -13.03 21.31
N LEU A 95 -12.10 -13.07 20.01
CA LEU A 95 -12.73 -14.01 19.08
C LEU A 95 -11.96 -15.32 18.99
N ARG A 96 -12.69 -16.42 18.77
CA ARG A 96 -12.09 -17.71 18.39
C ARG A 96 -11.53 -17.62 16.96
N SER A 97 -10.57 -18.49 16.63
CA SER A 97 -9.89 -18.54 15.32
C SER A 97 -10.84 -18.42 14.13
N ASP A 98 -11.95 -19.15 14.17
CA ASP A 98 -12.87 -19.24 13.04
C ASP A 98 -13.68 -17.95 12.88
N TYR A 99 -14.03 -17.29 13.99
CA TYR A 99 -14.71 -16.00 13.95
C TYR A 99 -13.77 -14.86 13.58
N LEU A 100 -12.47 -14.95 13.92
CA LEU A 100 -11.45 -13.99 13.49
C LEU A 100 -11.36 -13.97 11.96
N ALA A 101 -11.37 -15.15 11.32
CA ALA A 101 -11.34 -15.25 9.87
C ALA A 101 -12.54 -14.51 9.23
N ILE A 102 -13.76 -14.77 9.71
CA ILE A 102 -14.98 -14.12 9.22
C ILE A 102 -14.94 -12.61 9.44
N ALA A 103 -14.55 -12.17 10.64
CA ALA A 103 -14.44 -10.74 10.97
C ALA A 103 -13.42 -10.03 10.05
N SER A 104 -12.29 -10.67 9.76
CA SER A 104 -11.25 -10.10 8.90
C SER A 104 -11.70 -9.89 7.45
N ILE A 105 -12.54 -10.79 6.91
CA ILE A 105 -13.17 -10.62 5.59
C ILE A 105 -14.09 -9.41 5.61
N GLY A 106 -14.95 -9.30 6.62
CA GLY A 106 -15.86 -8.17 6.77
C GLY A 106 -15.12 -6.83 6.83
N ILE A 107 -14.03 -6.77 7.59
CA ILE A 107 -13.19 -5.57 7.70
C ILE A 107 -12.54 -5.22 6.36
N ALA A 108 -12.00 -6.19 5.63
CA ALA A 108 -11.43 -5.92 4.30
C ALA A 108 -12.46 -5.40 3.32
N GLU A 109 -13.68 -5.92 3.37
CA GLU A 109 -14.75 -5.44 2.50
C GLU A 109 -15.24 -4.04 2.90
N ILE A 110 -15.33 -3.73 4.19
CA ILE A 110 -15.65 -2.38 4.68
C ILE A 110 -14.60 -1.38 4.18
N VAL A 111 -13.31 -1.68 4.33
CA VAL A 111 -12.23 -0.81 3.85
C VAL A 111 -12.29 -0.65 2.34
N ARG A 112 -12.53 -1.73 1.60
CA ARG A 112 -12.67 -1.69 0.13
C ARG A 112 -13.87 -0.83 -0.31
N LEU A 113 -15.00 -0.95 0.36
CA LEU A 113 -16.20 -0.15 0.06
C LEU A 113 -15.98 1.31 0.41
N PHE A 114 -15.40 1.61 1.57
CA PHE A 114 -15.05 2.97 1.97
C PHE A 114 -14.15 3.64 0.94
N LEU A 115 -13.05 2.98 0.55
CA LEU A 115 -12.12 3.50 -0.46
C LEU A 115 -12.76 3.67 -1.84
N LYS A 116 -13.81 2.92 -2.17
CA LYS A 116 -14.53 3.08 -3.44
C LYS A 116 -15.61 4.17 -3.41
N ASN A 117 -16.14 4.47 -2.23
CA ASN A 117 -17.22 5.43 -2.03
C ASN A 117 -16.70 6.86 -1.82
N GLU A 118 -15.51 7.01 -1.26
CA GLU A 118 -14.92 8.33 -0.97
C GLU A 118 -14.26 8.97 -2.19
N ASP A 119 -15.07 9.42 -3.16
CA ASP A 119 -14.60 10.05 -4.40
C ASP A 119 -13.65 11.23 -4.17
N TRP A 120 -13.90 12.05 -3.15
CA TRP A 120 -13.08 13.24 -2.85
C TRP A 120 -11.68 12.89 -2.34
N LEU A 121 -11.51 11.72 -1.71
CA LEU A 121 -10.26 11.31 -1.09
C LEU A 121 -9.48 10.34 -1.98
N THR A 122 -10.16 9.39 -2.61
CA THR A 122 -9.53 8.28 -3.32
C THR A 122 -9.72 8.29 -4.82
N ASN A 123 -10.51 9.24 -5.34
CA ASN A 123 -11.05 9.21 -6.70
C ASN A 123 -11.94 7.96 -6.94
N GLY A 124 -12.49 7.40 -5.85
CA GLY A 124 -13.48 6.33 -5.83
C GLY A 124 -13.07 5.10 -6.63
N VAL A 125 -13.97 4.65 -7.51
CA VAL A 125 -13.76 3.44 -8.33
C VAL A 125 -12.63 3.59 -9.36
N ARG A 126 -12.27 4.83 -9.74
CA ARG A 126 -11.19 5.10 -10.71
C ARG A 126 -9.80 4.92 -10.09
N GLY A 127 -9.70 5.06 -8.77
CA GLY A 127 -8.42 5.00 -8.04
C GLY A 127 -7.48 6.16 -8.38
N MET A 128 -6.29 6.10 -7.79
CA MET A 128 -5.26 7.14 -7.94
C MET A 128 -4.26 6.80 -9.06
N ALA A 129 -3.98 7.79 -9.89
CA ALA A 129 -2.97 7.72 -10.94
C ALA A 129 -1.99 8.90 -10.83
N GLY A 130 -0.82 8.79 -11.46
CA GLY A 130 0.18 9.88 -11.46
C GLY A 130 1.03 9.99 -10.20
N ILE A 131 1.11 8.93 -9.39
CA ILE A 131 1.97 8.91 -8.19
C ILE A 131 3.44 8.94 -8.62
N PRO A 132 4.26 9.89 -8.10
CA PRO A 132 5.67 9.99 -8.43
C PRO A 132 6.43 8.71 -8.09
N LYS A 133 7.28 8.23 -9.00
CA LYS A 133 8.11 7.05 -8.73
C LYS A 133 9.31 7.45 -7.85
N PRO A 134 9.70 6.62 -6.85
CA PRO A 134 10.80 6.91 -5.94
C PRO A 134 12.14 7.24 -6.59
N LEU A 135 12.42 6.64 -7.74
CA LEU A 135 13.75 6.72 -8.38
C LEU A 135 13.81 7.72 -9.54
N THR A 136 12.72 8.47 -9.82
CA THR A 136 12.72 9.41 -10.94
C THR A 136 13.70 10.58 -10.73
N GLY A 137 13.87 11.03 -9.47
CA GLY A 137 14.82 12.10 -9.14
C GLY A 137 16.28 11.64 -8.96
N ALA A 138 16.51 10.35 -8.69
CA ALA A 138 17.87 9.81 -8.55
C ALA A 138 18.61 9.73 -9.89
N GLY A 139 17.89 9.51 -11.00
CA GLY A 139 18.45 9.62 -12.34
C GLY A 139 18.83 11.06 -12.70
N GLN A 140 17.95 12.03 -12.42
CA GLN A 140 18.21 13.46 -12.66
C GLN A 140 19.37 13.99 -11.81
N ALA A 141 19.52 13.55 -10.56
CA ALA A 141 20.63 13.93 -9.71
C ALA A 141 21.98 13.34 -10.15
N LEU A 142 21.98 12.14 -10.76
CA LEU A 142 23.19 11.56 -11.35
C LEU A 142 23.56 12.25 -12.67
N ASP A 143 22.56 12.65 -13.46
CA ASP A 143 22.77 13.44 -14.68
C ASP A 143 23.32 14.83 -14.34
N ASP A 144 22.77 15.55 -13.36
CA ASP A 144 23.26 16.88 -12.92
C ASP A 144 24.71 16.85 -12.40
N ILE A 145 25.16 15.75 -11.80
CA ILE A 145 26.55 15.58 -11.36
C ILE A 145 27.47 15.19 -12.52
N ALA A 146 26.96 14.51 -13.55
CA ALA A 146 27.72 14.12 -14.73
C ALA A 146 27.97 15.30 -15.71
N TYR A 147 27.24 16.41 -15.56
CA TYR A 147 27.41 17.65 -16.33
C TYR A 147 28.27 18.73 -15.63
N LEU A 148 28.91 18.40 -14.50
CA LEU A 148 29.96 19.19 -13.85
C LEU A 148 31.33 18.53 -14.03
#